data_AF-A0A1S1LAN8-F1
#
_entry.id   AF-A0A1S1LAN8-F1
#
_cell.length_a   1.000
_cell.length_b   1.000
_cell.length_c   1.000
_cell.angle_alpha   90.00
_cell.angle_beta   90.00
_cell.angle_gamma   90.00
#
_symmetry.space_group_name_H-M   'P 1'
#
loop_
_entity.id
_entity.type
_entity.pdbx_description
1 polymer ?
#
loop_
_entity_poly.entity_id
_entity_poly.type
_entity_poly.pdbx_seq_one_letter_code
_entity_poly.pdbx_strand_id
1 'polypeptide(L)'
;MIEVLSDLPQGVVGFRVSGKVAGDELRELAPTIKESLTGDELRIVEVIASDYEGFGPGGLAADLKLGFGMLFQHHSAFKKIAVVTDKEWVAHTLHALAWMVPGEISLFGLDELDRAKAWAAD
;
A
#
# COMPACT_ATOMS: atom_id res chain seq x y z
N MET A 1 4.12 -11.33 6.74
CA MET A 1 3.17 -10.88 7.78
C MET A 1 2.66 -9.51 7.41
N ILE A 2 1.37 -9.29 7.64
CA ILE A 2 0.70 -8.01 7.43
C ILE A 2 0.15 -7.52 8.77
N GLU A 3 0.41 -6.26 9.11
CA GLU A 3 -0.11 -5.60 10.31
C GLU A 3 -0.87 -4.33 9.91
N VAL A 4 -2.07 -4.12 10.45
CA VAL A 4 -2.83 -2.87 10.24
C VAL A 4 -2.30 -1.78 11.16
N LEU A 5 -2.05 -0.59 10.63
CA LEU A 5 -1.62 0.57 11.41
C LEU A 5 -2.84 1.23 12.05
N SER A 6 -2.83 1.39 13.38
CA SER A 6 -3.93 2.00 14.15
C SER A 6 -3.79 3.50 14.35
N ASP A 7 -2.59 4.04 14.20
CA ASP A 7 -2.28 5.46 14.37
C ASP A 7 -2.20 6.17 13.01
N LEU A 8 -3.37 6.39 12.41
CA LEU A 8 -3.52 7.03 11.11
C LEU A 8 -4.56 8.15 11.14
N PRO A 9 -4.38 9.19 10.30
CA PRO A 9 -5.40 10.21 10.11
C PRO A 9 -6.73 9.62 9.61
N GLN A 10 -7.83 10.30 9.89
CA GLN A 10 -9.16 9.87 9.47
C GLN A 10 -9.24 9.74 7.94
N GLY A 11 -9.79 8.63 7.45
CA GLY A 11 -9.92 8.34 6.02
C GLY A 11 -8.63 7.84 5.35
N VAL A 12 -7.57 7.57 6.13
CA VAL A 12 -6.34 6.93 5.67
C VAL A 12 -6.30 5.49 6.19
N VAL A 13 -6.08 4.55 5.28
CA VAL A 13 -5.80 3.15 5.59
C VAL A 13 -4.30 2.94 5.57
N GLY A 14 -3.78 2.10 6.44
CA GLY A 14 -2.38 1.75 6.33
C GLY A 14 -2.05 0.42 6.95
N PHE A 15 -1.02 -0.18 6.39
CA PHE A 15 -0.58 -1.52 6.73
C PHE A 15 0.93 -1.58 6.62
N ARG A 16 1.53 -2.40 7.48
CA ARG A 16 2.94 -2.75 7.46
C ARG A 16 3.08 -4.17 6.96
N VAL A 17 3.98 -4.37 6.02
CA VAL A 17 4.37 -5.69 5.52
C VAL A 17 5.82 -5.99 5.92
N SER A 18 6.03 -7.18 6.47
CA SER A 18 7.32 -7.66 6.97
C SER A 18 7.53 -9.15 6.67
N GLY A 19 8.79 -9.58 6.65
CA GLY A 19 9.17 -10.95 6.33
C GLY A 19 8.56 -11.43 5.01
N LYS A 20 7.97 -12.63 5.05
CA LYS A 20 7.26 -13.23 3.91
C LYS A 20 5.76 -13.05 4.07
N VAL A 21 5.11 -12.42 3.09
CA VAL A 21 3.66 -12.27 3.08
C VAL A 21 3.03 -13.42 2.28
N ALA A 22 2.02 -14.07 2.86
CA ALA A 22 1.23 -15.09 2.18
C ALA A 22 0.07 -14.46 1.40
N GLY A 23 -0.29 -15.04 0.26
CA GLY A 23 -1.37 -14.51 -0.58
C GLY A 23 -2.76 -14.49 0.10
N ASP A 24 -2.95 -15.30 1.16
CA ASP A 24 -4.19 -15.34 1.93
C ASP A 24 -4.29 -14.17 2.92
N GLU A 25 -3.17 -13.69 3.51
CA GLU A 25 -3.13 -12.52 4.40
C GLU A 25 -3.64 -11.25 3.67
N LEU A 26 -3.33 -11.13 2.37
CA LEU A 26 -3.82 -10.04 1.51
C LEU A 26 -5.34 -10.08 1.32
N ARG A 27 -5.95 -11.28 1.21
CA ARG A 27 -7.40 -11.40 1.04
C ARG A 27 -8.14 -11.00 2.31
N GLU A 28 -7.54 -11.26 3.46
CA GLU A 28 -8.06 -10.86 4.77
C GLU A 28 -8.02 -9.33 4.98
N LEU A 29 -7.16 -8.60 4.27
CA LEU A 29 -7.14 -7.13 4.29
C LEU A 29 -8.25 -6.45 3.49
N ALA A 30 -8.76 -7.11 2.44
CA ALA A 30 -9.75 -6.50 1.55
C ALA A 30 -11.00 -5.94 2.26
N PRO A 31 -11.58 -6.62 3.28
CA PRO A 31 -12.68 -6.07 4.08
C PRO A 31 -12.27 -4.79 4.83
N THR A 32 -11.09 -4.78 5.45
CA THR A 32 -10.59 -3.63 6.23
C THR A 32 -10.38 -2.40 5.35
N ILE A 33 -9.84 -2.60 4.14
CA ILE A 33 -9.71 -1.53 3.13
C ILE A 33 -11.11 -0.99 2.77
N LYS A 34 -12.07 -1.89 2.53
CA LYS A 34 -13.43 -1.53 2.15
C LYS A 34 -14.19 -0.78 3.26
N GLU A 35 -14.01 -1.17 4.52
CA GLU A 35 -14.63 -0.50 5.68
C GLU A 35 -14.07 0.90 5.93
N SER A 36 -12.83 1.12 5.53
CA SER A 36 -12.13 2.39 5.75
C SER A 36 -12.32 3.40 4.61
N LEU A 37 -12.97 2.99 3.52
CA LEU A 37 -13.40 3.90 2.46
C LEU A 37 -14.32 4.96 3.05
N THR A 38 -13.82 6.19 3.13
CA THR A 38 -14.62 7.33 3.58
C THR A 38 -15.22 7.99 2.35
N GLY A 39 -16.50 7.69 2.08
CA GLY A 39 -17.14 8.08 0.82
C GLY A 39 -16.60 7.26 -0.36
N ASP A 40 -16.26 7.94 -1.45
CA ASP A 40 -15.70 7.34 -2.67
C ASP A 40 -14.17 7.51 -2.76
N GLU A 41 -13.47 7.88 -1.67
CA GLU A 41 -12.02 8.13 -1.70
C GLU A 41 -11.24 7.13 -0.84
N LEU A 42 -10.11 6.68 -1.39
CA LEU A 42 -9.17 5.75 -0.79
C LEU A 42 -7.78 6.39 -0.72
N ARG A 43 -7.29 6.57 0.51
CA ARG A 43 -5.95 7.05 0.84
C ARG A 43 -5.21 5.92 1.58
N ILE A 44 -4.02 5.57 1.12
CA ILE A 44 -3.26 4.42 1.62
C ILE A 44 -1.87 4.83 2.09
N VAL A 45 -1.42 4.28 3.22
CA VAL A 45 -0.03 4.28 3.68
C VAL A 45 0.45 2.83 3.80
N GLU A 46 1.30 2.40 2.88
CA GLU A 46 1.90 1.07 2.90
C GLU A 46 3.34 1.16 3.41
N VAL A 47 3.65 0.45 4.50
CA VAL A 47 4.99 0.39 5.08
C VAL A 47 5.64 -0.94 4.75
N ILE A 48 6.69 -0.92 3.94
CA ILE A 48 7.45 -2.11 3.58
C ILE A 48 8.70 -2.15 4.45
N ALA A 49 8.64 -3.00 5.48
CA ALA A 49 9.69 -3.14 6.47
C ALA A 49 11.02 -3.61 5.85
N SER A 50 12.13 -3.30 6.53
CA SER A 50 13.47 -3.65 6.05
C SER A 50 13.68 -5.16 5.92
N ASP A 51 13.03 -5.95 6.78
CA ASP A 51 13.01 -7.41 6.78
C ASP A 51 12.04 -8.03 5.77
N TYR A 52 11.36 -7.21 4.96
CA TYR A 52 10.47 -7.72 3.93
C TYR A 52 11.26 -8.50 2.88
N GLU A 53 10.97 -9.78 2.75
CA GLU A 53 11.64 -10.71 1.82
C GLU A 53 10.88 -10.82 0.48
N GLY A 54 9.84 -10.00 0.32
CA GLY A 54 8.88 -10.14 -0.76
C GLY A 54 7.80 -11.16 -0.42
N PHE A 55 6.90 -11.33 -1.36
CA PHE A 55 6.05 -12.51 -1.37
C PHE A 55 6.91 -13.68 -1.89
N GLY A 56 6.69 -14.90 -1.40
CA GLY A 56 7.41 -16.08 -1.90
C GLY A 56 7.34 -16.27 -3.43
N PRO A 57 7.92 -17.36 -3.97
CA PRO A 57 7.92 -17.63 -5.41
C PRO A 57 6.52 -17.40 -6.04
N GLY A 58 6.41 -16.44 -6.96
CA GLY A 58 5.17 -16.07 -7.68
C GLY A 58 4.30 -14.98 -7.03
N GLY A 59 4.64 -14.49 -5.84
CA GLY A 59 3.75 -13.61 -5.10
C GLY A 59 3.78 -12.14 -5.51
N LEU A 60 4.86 -11.63 -6.11
CA LEU A 60 4.91 -10.27 -6.67
C LEU A 60 3.94 -10.11 -7.85
N ALA A 61 3.75 -11.16 -8.66
CA ALA A 61 2.75 -11.18 -9.73
C ALA A 61 1.31 -11.32 -9.20
N ALA A 62 1.12 -12.04 -8.09
CA ALA A 62 -0.19 -12.15 -7.43
C ALA A 62 -0.60 -10.83 -6.77
N ASP A 63 0.36 -10.11 -6.19
CA ASP A 63 0.22 -8.79 -5.58
C ASP A 63 -0.13 -7.72 -6.62
N LEU A 64 0.61 -7.66 -7.72
CA LEU A 64 0.24 -6.82 -8.86
C LEU A 64 -1.18 -7.17 -9.35
N LYS A 65 -1.56 -8.44 -9.42
CA LYS A 65 -2.90 -8.82 -9.89
C LYS A 65 -4.03 -8.41 -8.93
N LEU A 66 -3.80 -8.45 -7.61
CA LEU A 66 -4.77 -8.02 -6.60
C LEU A 66 -4.81 -6.50 -6.48
N GLY A 67 -3.64 -5.84 -6.41
CA GLY A 67 -3.49 -4.39 -6.45
C GLY A 67 -4.09 -3.79 -7.72
N PHE A 68 -3.73 -4.30 -8.90
CA PHE A 68 -4.38 -3.94 -10.17
C PHE A 68 -5.86 -4.30 -10.17
N GLY A 69 -6.26 -5.46 -9.63
CA GLY A 69 -7.66 -5.85 -9.54
C GLY A 69 -8.51 -4.84 -8.78
N MET A 70 -8.03 -4.37 -7.62
CA MET A 70 -8.68 -3.31 -6.85
C MET A 70 -8.60 -1.95 -7.54
N LEU A 71 -7.45 -1.60 -8.12
CA LEU A 71 -7.27 -0.38 -8.92
C LEU A 71 -8.22 -0.34 -10.13
N PHE A 72 -8.48 -1.46 -10.80
CA PHE A 72 -9.42 -1.54 -11.93
C PHE A 72 -10.88 -1.50 -11.49
N GLN A 73 -11.21 -2.07 -10.32
CA GLN A 73 -12.59 -2.10 -9.80
C GLN A 73 -13.01 -0.79 -9.12
N HIS A 74 -12.05 -0.07 -8.52
CA HIS A 74 -12.28 1.18 -7.78
C HIS A 74 -11.42 2.33 -8.31
N HIS A 75 -11.17 2.36 -9.62
CA HIS A 75 -10.23 3.28 -10.28
C HIS A 75 -10.45 4.76 -9.97
N SER A 76 -11.69 5.20 -9.74
CA SER A 76 -11.99 6.59 -9.38
C SER A 76 -11.75 6.92 -7.91
N ALA A 77 -11.57 5.92 -7.04
CA ALA A 77 -11.49 6.10 -5.60
C ALA A 77 -10.08 6.32 -5.08
N PHE A 78 -9.06 5.77 -5.74
CA PHE A 78 -7.67 5.95 -5.31
C PHE A 78 -7.22 7.39 -5.48
N LYS A 79 -6.97 8.07 -4.35
CA LYS A 79 -6.51 9.48 -4.34
C LYS A 79 -5.02 9.59 -4.08
N LYS A 80 -4.53 8.99 -3.00
CA LYS A 80 -3.14 9.08 -2.55
C LYS A 80 -2.64 7.73 -2.02
N ILE A 81 -1.47 7.31 -2.48
CA ILE A 81 -0.78 6.10 -2.02
C ILE A 81 0.62 6.51 -1.57
N ALA A 82 0.88 6.43 -0.27
CA ALA A 82 2.21 6.63 0.30
C ALA A 82 2.86 5.25 0.50
N VAL A 83 4.00 5.03 -0.14
CA VAL A 83 4.82 3.84 0.10
C VAL A 83 6.02 4.24 0.94
N VAL A 84 6.23 3.55 2.05
CA VAL A 84 7.27 3.86 3.05
C VAL A 84 8.24 2.69 3.10
N THR A 85 9.46 2.87 2.58
CA THR A 85 10.45 1.79 2.49
C THR A 85 11.88 2.30 2.25
N ASP A 86 12.85 1.56 2.76
CA ASP A 86 14.29 1.77 2.47
C ASP A 86 14.81 0.77 1.41
N LYS A 87 13.93 -0.01 0.76
CA LYS A 87 14.33 -1.03 -0.21
C LYS A 87 14.41 -0.46 -1.62
N GLU A 88 15.61 -0.40 -2.20
CA GLU A 88 15.85 0.14 -3.54
C GLU A 88 15.03 -0.53 -4.64
N TRP A 89 14.86 -1.86 -4.60
CA TRP A 89 14.09 -2.59 -5.62
C TRP A 89 12.61 -2.21 -5.64
N VAL A 90 12.05 -1.80 -4.49
CA VAL A 90 10.67 -1.31 -4.40
C VAL A 90 10.57 0.03 -5.10
N ALA A 91 11.51 0.94 -4.84
CA ALA A 91 11.57 2.25 -5.49
C ALA A 91 11.62 2.10 -7.03
N HIS A 92 12.44 1.18 -7.54
CA HIS A 92 12.50 0.88 -8.98
C HIS A 92 11.20 0.31 -9.54
N THR A 93 10.55 -0.59 -8.79
CA THR A 93 9.27 -1.20 -9.18
C THR A 93 8.17 -0.15 -9.25
N LEU A 94 8.08 0.73 -8.24
CA LEU A 94 7.12 1.84 -8.22
C LEU A 94 7.37 2.81 -9.36
N HIS A 95 8.63 3.17 -9.63
CA HIS A 95 8.95 4.04 -10.77
C HIS A 95 8.46 3.44 -12.10
N ALA A 96 8.52 2.11 -12.25
CA ALA A 96 8.08 1.43 -13.47
C ALA A 96 6.54 1.31 -13.59
N LEU A 97 5.80 1.35 -12.48
CA LEU A 97 4.36 1.04 -12.45
C LEU A 97 3.46 2.21 -11.99
N ALA A 98 4.04 3.29 -11.47
CA ALA A 98 3.31 4.45 -10.94
C ALA A 98 2.36 5.08 -11.96
N TRP A 99 2.71 5.07 -13.24
CA TRP A 99 1.89 5.62 -14.33
C TRP A 99 0.54 4.91 -14.52
N MET A 100 0.37 3.71 -13.95
CA MET A 100 -0.90 2.97 -14.00
C MET A 100 -1.83 3.26 -12.81
N VAL A 101 -1.35 4.00 -11.81
CA VAL A 101 -2.14 4.39 -10.65
C VAL A 101 -2.93 5.66 -11.02
N PRO A 102 -4.27 5.68 -10.88
CA PRO A 102 -5.07 6.86 -11.21
C PRO A 102 -4.94 8.03 -10.25
N GLY A 103 -4.48 7.76 -9.02
CA GLY A 103 -4.19 8.77 -7.99
C GLY A 103 -2.70 9.13 -7.91
N GLU A 104 -2.36 9.93 -6.92
CA GLU A 104 -0.97 10.29 -6.62
C GLU A 104 -0.28 9.16 -5.85
N ILE A 105 0.98 8.89 -6.19
CA ILE A 105 1.83 7.96 -5.47
C ILE A 105 3.12 8.66 -5.05
N SER A 106 3.51 8.48 -3.79
CA SER A 106 4.75 9.05 -3.24
C SER A 106 5.53 8.01 -2.44
N LEU A 107 6.85 8.10 -2.52
CA LEU A 107 7.79 7.24 -1.81
C LEU A 107 8.41 8.02 -0.64
N PHE A 108 8.53 7.35 0.51
CA PHE A 108 9.09 7.88 1.74
C PHE A 108 10.07 6.88 2.36
N GLY A 109 11.09 7.36 3.08
CA GLY A 109 11.95 6.50 3.90
C GLY A 109 11.22 5.95 5.13
N LEU A 110 11.72 4.86 5.74
CA LEU A 110 11.12 4.31 6.97
C LEU A 110 11.14 5.30 8.15
N ASP A 111 12.09 6.23 8.16
CA ASP A 111 12.21 7.33 9.11
C ASP A 111 11.22 8.49 8.84
N GLU A 112 10.57 8.49 7.68
CA GLU A 112 9.61 9.50 7.25
C GLU A 112 8.14 9.05 7.37
N LEU A 113 7.86 7.99 8.13
CA LEU A 113 6.50 7.44 8.27
C LEU A 113 5.46 8.50 8.67
N ASP A 114 5.76 9.38 9.62
CA ASP A 114 4.79 10.42 10.03
C ASP A 114 4.54 11.46 8.94
N ARG A 115 5.56 11.76 8.12
CA ARG A 115 5.42 12.61 6.93
C ARG A 115 4.56 11.93 5.87
N ALA A 116 4.73 10.63 5.67
CA ALA A 116 3.92 9.83 4.75
C ALA A 116 2.44 9.83 5.15
N LYS A 117 2.16 9.64 6.45
CA LYS A 117 0.79 9.74 7.00
C LYS A 117 0.16 11.11 6.75
N ALA A 118 0.90 12.17 7.02
CA ALA A 118 0.42 13.54 6.81
C ALA A 118 0.15 13.84 5.32
N TRP A 119 1.06 13.43 4.43
CA TRP A 119 0.89 13.61 2.99
C TRP A 119 -0.32 12.85 2.44
N ALA A 120 -0.56 11.63 2.92
CA ALA A 120 -1.69 10.81 2.50
C ALA A 120 -3.03 11.40 2.95
N ALA A 121 -3.07 12.13 4.06
CA ALA A 121 -4.28 12.72 4.64
C ALA A 121 -4.68 14.07 4.03
N ASP A 122 -3.73 14.78 3.42
CA ASP A 122 -3.95 16.04 2.69
C ASP A 122 -4.84 15.81 1.45
#